data_AF-A0A091RV95-F1
#
_entry.id   AF-A0A091RV95-F1
#
_cell.length_a   1.000
_cell.length_b   1.000
_cell.length_c   1.000
_cell.angle_alpha   90.00
_cell.angle_beta   90.00
_cell.angle_gamma   90.00
#
_symmetry.space_group_name_H-M   'P 1'
#
loop_
_entity.id
_entity.type
_entity.pdbx_description
1 polymer ?
#
loop_
_entity_poly.entity_id
_entity_poly.type
_entity_poly.pdbx_seq_one_letter_code
_entity_poly.pdbx_strand_id
1 'polypeptide(L)'
;RSSDEHISHAYHLLLTRLHEEHAEMRFSAFQIVQELFSRSHQFRTLVISNFQDFLELTVGTDHEQPLPPPKEVAQKLRKEAIKSVQEWHEKYGEAYKKLALGYHFLKQNKKVDFEDVHARTMAERRREEEKQKRLDNIYKEKAKRAEKEME
;
A
#
# COMPACT_ATOMS: atom_id res chain seq x y z
N ARG A 1 19.81 25.56 6.60
CA ARG A 1 18.53 26.28 6.83
C ARG A 1 17.67 26.36 5.58
N SER A 2 18.07 27.01 4.47
CA SER A 2 17.24 27.00 3.24
C SER A 2 17.02 25.60 2.64
N SER A 3 18.00 24.70 2.72
CA SER A 3 17.83 23.28 2.32
C SER A 3 16.71 22.56 3.09
N ASP A 4 16.53 22.88 4.36
CA ASP A 4 15.60 22.18 5.26
C ASP A 4 14.15 22.57 4.95
N GLU A 5 13.96 23.83 4.58
CA GLU A 5 12.68 24.38 4.13
C GLU A 5 12.27 23.76 2.78
N HIS A 6 13.19 23.69 1.81
CA HIS A 6 12.94 23.04 0.52
C HIS A 6 12.60 21.55 0.68
N ILE A 7 13.30 20.84 1.57
CA ILE A 7 13.02 19.43 1.88
C ILE A 7 11.63 19.26 2.49
N SER A 8 11.23 20.16 3.38
CA SER A 8 9.88 20.15 3.98
C SER A 8 8.82 20.42 2.93
N HIS A 9 9.05 21.38 2.05
CA HIS A 9 8.12 21.69 0.96
C HIS A 9 7.98 20.53 -0.02
N ALA A 10 9.10 19.90 -0.40
CA ALA A 10 9.11 18.70 -1.24
C ALA A 10 8.32 17.55 -0.59
N TYR A 11 8.48 17.34 0.73
CA TYR A 11 7.69 16.35 1.47
C TYR A 11 6.18 16.61 1.34
N HIS A 12 5.73 17.84 1.56
CA HIS A 12 4.30 18.17 1.46
C HIS A 12 3.74 18.03 0.04
N LEU A 13 4.53 18.39 -0.98
CA LEU A 13 4.14 18.17 -2.37
C LEU A 13 4.01 16.68 -2.70
N LEU A 14 4.97 15.85 -2.27
CA LEU A 14 4.92 14.41 -2.48
C LEU A 14 3.78 13.75 -1.71
N LEU A 15 3.52 14.16 -0.47
CA LEU A 15 2.39 13.68 0.31
C LEU A 15 1.07 14.00 -0.39
N THR A 16 0.92 15.19 -0.97
CA THR A 16 -0.26 15.56 -1.76
C THR A 16 -0.45 14.61 -2.95
N ARG A 17 0.63 14.23 -3.65
CA ARG A 17 0.57 13.25 -4.75
C ARG A 17 0.24 11.83 -4.26
N LEU A 18 0.72 11.45 -3.08
CA LEU A 18 0.39 10.15 -2.47
C LEU A 18 -1.10 10.04 -2.08
N HIS A 19 -1.79 11.15 -1.84
CA HIS A 19 -3.23 11.12 -1.56
C HIS A 19 -4.11 11.02 -2.82
N GLU A 20 -3.58 11.22 -4.02
CA GLU A 20 -4.37 11.13 -5.24
C GLU A 20 -5.02 9.75 -5.41
N GLU A 21 -6.23 9.69 -5.93
CA GLU A 21 -6.96 8.44 -6.16
C GLU A 21 -6.49 7.73 -7.45
N HIS A 22 -5.16 7.57 -7.61
CA HIS A 22 -4.55 6.99 -8.80
C HIS A 22 -3.20 6.33 -8.49
N ALA A 23 -3.03 5.05 -8.84
CA ALA A 23 -1.85 4.27 -8.44
C ALA A 23 -0.54 4.77 -9.06
N GLU A 24 -0.53 5.16 -10.33
CA GLU A 24 0.65 5.70 -11.01
C GLU A 24 1.14 6.99 -10.36
N MET A 25 0.23 7.89 -10.01
CA MET A 25 0.57 9.15 -9.33
C MET A 25 1.20 8.87 -7.96
N ARG A 26 0.59 7.95 -7.20
CA ARG A 26 1.16 7.50 -5.92
C ARG A 26 2.52 6.82 -6.12
N PHE A 27 2.66 5.98 -7.13
CA PHE A 27 3.89 5.23 -7.39
C PHE A 27 5.04 6.16 -7.80
N SER A 28 4.80 7.11 -8.69
CA SER A 28 5.80 8.11 -9.08
C SER A 28 6.23 8.97 -7.89
N ALA A 29 5.29 9.39 -7.04
CA ALA A 29 5.61 10.13 -5.83
C ALA A 29 6.44 9.27 -4.85
N PHE A 30 6.05 8.00 -4.66
CA PHE A 30 6.75 7.06 -3.80
C PHE A 30 8.22 6.85 -4.23
N GLN A 31 8.51 6.75 -5.53
CA GLN A 31 9.89 6.60 -6.01
C GLN A 31 10.79 7.77 -5.59
N ILE A 32 10.25 8.99 -5.59
CA ILE A 32 10.98 10.17 -5.13
C ILE A 32 11.14 10.16 -3.61
N VAL A 33 10.07 9.77 -2.88
CA VAL A 33 10.12 9.58 -1.43
C VAL A 33 11.23 8.61 -1.04
N GLN A 34 11.40 7.50 -1.77
CA GLN A 34 12.42 6.50 -1.51
C GLN A 34 13.85 7.05 -1.57
N GLU A 35 14.16 7.82 -2.61
CA GLU A 35 15.47 8.44 -2.77
C GLU A 35 15.73 9.50 -1.69
N LEU A 36 14.76 10.38 -1.44
CA LEU A 36 14.89 11.45 -0.45
C LEU A 36 14.99 10.91 0.98
N PHE A 37 14.26 9.84 1.30
CA PHE A 37 14.36 9.16 2.60
C PHE A 37 15.77 8.63 2.84
N SER A 38 16.38 8.01 1.84
CA SER A 38 17.75 7.48 1.98
C SER A 38 18.79 8.59 2.19
N ARG A 39 18.59 9.75 1.55
CA ARG A 39 19.57 10.84 1.50
C ARG A 39 19.41 11.94 2.56
N SER A 40 18.21 12.18 3.08
CA SER A 40 17.92 13.33 3.94
C SER A 40 17.35 12.91 5.29
N HIS A 41 18.08 13.20 6.36
CA HIS A 41 17.61 12.95 7.73
C HIS A 41 16.28 13.65 8.02
N GLN A 42 16.17 14.93 7.66
CA GLN A 42 14.93 15.69 7.88
C GLN A 42 13.75 15.08 7.12
N PHE A 43 13.96 14.66 5.87
CA PHE A 43 12.90 14.03 5.09
C PHE A 43 12.45 12.71 5.73
N ARG A 44 13.40 11.89 6.22
CA ARG A 44 13.07 10.69 7.01
C ARG A 44 12.20 11.02 8.21
N THR A 45 12.59 12.03 8.99
CA THR A 45 11.84 12.44 10.18
C THR A 45 10.39 12.81 9.84
N LEU A 46 10.16 13.50 8.72
CA LEU A 46 8.82 13.86 8.24
C LEU A 46 8.00 12.64 7.79
N VAL A 47 8.60 11.71 7.03
CA VAL A 47 7.90 10.48 6.64
C VAL A 47 7.56 9.62 7.85
N ILE A 48 8.50 9.47 8.79
CA ILE A 48 8.31 8.65 9.99
C ILE A 48 7.29 9.28 10.94
N SER A 49 7.23 10.61 11.05
CA SER A 49 6.22 11.26 11.89
C SER A 49 4.80 10.98 11.40
N ASN A 50 4.59 10.86 10.09
CA ASN A 50 3.30 10.46 9.46
C ASN A 50 3.28 9.02 8.93
N PHE A 51 4.01 8.09 9.58
CA PHE A 51 4.26 6.77 8.98
C PHE A 51 3.00 5.91 8.78
N GLN A 52 1.98 6.05 9.61
CA GLN A 52 0.76 5.26 9.48
C GLN A 52 0.02 5.59 8.17
N ASP A 53 -0.29 6.86 7.95
CA ASP A 53 -0.92 7.36 6.71
C ASP A 53 -0.05 7.02 5.49
N PHE A 54 1.27 7.18 5.61
CA PHE A 54 2.20 6.74 4.56
C PHE A 54 2.03 5.24 4.19
N LEU A 55 1.93 4.35 5.18
CA LEU A 55 1.70 2.92 4.94
C LEU A 55 0.30 2.64 4.37
N GLU A 56 -0.72 3.38 4.79
CA GLU A 56 -2.07 3.29 4.24
C GLU A 56 -2.07 3.67 2.75
N LEU A 57 -1.40 4.76 2.37
CA LEU A 57 -1.35 5.26 1.00
C LEU A 57 -0.49 4.43 0.04
N THR A 58 0.53 3.72 0.56
CA THR A 58 1.53 3.02 -0.27
C THR A 58 1.45 1.50 -0.19
N VAL A 59 1.09 0.95 0.96
CA VAL A 59 0.92 -0.49 1.15
C VAL A 59 -0.56 -0.89 1.09
N GLY A 60 -1.48 0.01 1.45
CA GLY A 60 -2.90 -0.30 1.58
C GLY A 60 -3.18 -1.05 2.88
N THR A 61 -2.62 -0.59 4.00
CA THR A 61 -2.84 -1.20 5.31
C THR A 61 -4.25 -1.00 5.84
N ASP A 62 -4.98 0.01 5.38
CA ASP A 62 -6.42 0.12 5.62
C ASP A 62 -7.19 -0.75 4.62
N HIS A 63 -8.10 -1.57 5.13
CA HIS A 63 -8.94 -2.42 4.30
C HIS A 63 -10.15 -1.69 3.72
N GLU A 64 -10.64 -0.66 4.41
CA GLU A 64 -11.74 0.18 3.94
C GLU A 64 -11.27 1.09 2.81
N GLN A 65 -9.97 1.42 2.77
CA GLN A 65 -9.34 2.23 1.75
C GLN A 65 -8.22 1.45 1.02
N PRO A 66 -8.56 0.55 0.08
CA PRO A 66 -7.57 -0.13 -0.72
C PRO A 66 -6.79 0.83 -1.61
N LEU A 67 -5.62 0.41 -2.09
CA LEU A 67 -4.87 1.18 -3.08
C LEU A 67 -5.72 1.40 -4.34
N PRO A 68 -5.69 2.62 -4.91
CA PRO A 68 -6.53 3.00 -6.05
C PRO A 68 -6.14 2.24 -7.33
N PRO A 69 -6.98 2.22 -8.37
CA PRO A 69 -6.62 1.68 -9.67
C PRO A 69 -5.48 2.48 -10.34
N PRO A 70 -4.81 1.91 -11.36
CA PRO A 70 -4.92 0.55 -11.89
C PRO A 70 -4.26 -0.51 -11.00
N LYS A 71 -4.85 -1.71 -11.00
CA LYS A 71 -4.47 -2.82 -10.11
C LYS A 71 -3.00 -3.21 -10.24
N GLU A 72 -2.47 -3.27 -11.45
CA GLU A 72 -1.08 -3.70 -11.71
C GLU A 72 -0.08 -2.74 -11.07
N VAL A 73 -0.32 -1.43 -11.21
CA VAL A 73 0.55 -0.42 -10.62
C VAL A 73 0.38 -0.34 -9.10
N ALA A 74 -0.83 -0.51 -8.59
CA ALA A 74 -1.08 -0.62 -7.15
C ALA A 74 -0.31 -1.79 -6.52
N GLN A 75 -0.27 -2.95 -7.19
CA GLN A 75 0.52 -4.09 -6.75
C GLN A 75 2.02 -3.81 -6.78
N LYS A 76 2.51 -3.13 -7.83
CA LYS A 76 3.91 -2.70 -7.93
C LYS A 76 4.29 -1.72 -6.82
N LEU A 77 3.45 -0.71 -6.58
CA LEU A 77 3.62 0.24 -5.49
C LEU A 77 3.71 -0.47 -4.14
N ARG A 78 2.75 -1.37 -3.84
CA ARG A 78 2.75 -2.14 -2.60
C ARG A 78 4.05 -2.93 -2.42
N LYS A 79 4.49 -3.64 -3.45
CA LYS A 79 5.74 -4.41 -3.44
C LYS A 79 6.93 -3.53 -3.07
N GLU A 80 7.13 -2.45 -3.81
CA GLU A 80 8.28 -1.57 -3.63
C GLU A 80 8.23 -0.84 -2.27
N ALA A 81 7.04 -0.50 -1.79
CA ALA A 81 6.82 0.08 -0.46
C ALA A 81 7.22 -0.87 0.67
N ILE A 82 6.75 -2.13 0.63
CA ILE A 82 7.11 -3.15 1.62
C ILE A 82 8.62 -3.38 1.64
N LYS A 83 9.22 -3.54 0.46
CA LYS A 83 10.67 -3.73 0.32
C LYS A 83 11.44 -2.54 0.89
N SER A 84 11.03 -1.32 0.55
CA SER A 84 11.68 -0.10 1.05
C SER A 84 11.56 0.02 2.57
N VAL A 85 10.42 -0.33 3.17
CA VAL A 85 10.25 -0.31 4.63
C VAL A 85 11.19 -1.32 5.31
N GLN A 86 11.40 -2.49 4.71
CA GLN A 86 12.41 -3.44 5.20
C GLN A 86 13.81 -2.84 5.14
N GLU A 87 14.23 -2.32 3.98
CA GLU A 87 15.55 -1.70 3.78
C GLU A 87 15.78 -0.52 4.75
N TRP A 88 14.76 0.31 4.95
CA TRP A 88 14.82 1.42 5.90
C TRP A 88 14.90 0.94 7.35
N HIS A 89 14.17 -0.11 7.71
CA HIS A 89 14.24 -0.70 9.04
C HIS A 89 15.63 -1.28 9.32
N GLU A 90 16.21 -2.03 8.38
CA GLU A 90 17.57 -2.58 8.51
C GLU A 90 18.61 -1.48 8.73
N LYS A 91 18.47 -0.35 8.03
CA LYS A 91 19.45 0.75 8.09
C LYS A 91 19.22 1.75 9.21
N TYR A 92 17.97 1.99 9.60
CA TYR A 92 17.59 3.10 10.48
C TYR A 92 16.69 2.67 11.65
N GLY A 93 16.21 1.42 11.70
CA GLY A 93 15.20 0.96 12.66
C GLY A 93 15.58 1.18 14.12
N GLU A 94 16.86 1.03 14.47
CA GLU A 94 17.38 1.28 15.82
C GLU A 94 17.18 2.74 16.26
N ALA A 95 17.38 3.69 15.33
CA ALA A 95 17.26 5.12 15.60
C ALA A 95 15.81 5.62 15.58
N TYR A 96 14.89 4.93 14.90
CA TYR A 96 13.51 5.38 14.74
C TYR A 96 12.52 4.29 15.18
N LYS A 97 12.12 4.33 16.46
CA LYS A 97 11.17 3.37 17.04
C LYS A 97 9.87 3.24 16.25
N LYS A 98 9.32 4.34 15.71
CA LYS A 98 8.07 4.31 14.92
C LYS A 98 8.23 3.57 13.58
N LEU A 99 9.42 3.64 12.97
CA LEU A 99 9.77 2.85 11.78
C LEU A 99 9.84 1.36 12.13
N ALA A 100 10.54 1.00 13.22
CA ALA A 100 10.63 -0.37 13.69
C ALA A 100 9.25 -0.97 14.02
N LEU A 101 8.40 -0.21 14.72
CA LEU A 101 7.02 -0.63 15.01
C LEU A 101 6.21 -0.86 13.73
N GLY A 102 6.29 0.05 12.75
CA GLY A 102 5.58 -0.13 11.48
C GLY A 102 6.10 -1.32 10.67
N TYR A 103 7.42 -1.56 10.65
CA TYR A 103 8.00 -2.77 10.03
C TYR A 103 7.46 -4.05 10.70
N HIS A 104 7.50 -4.13 12.04
CA HIS A 104 7.00 -5.30 12.76
C HIS A 104 5.49 -5.47 12.60
N PHE A 105 4.73 -4.38 12.54
CA PHE A 105 3.30 -4.41 12.21
C PHE A 105 3.06 -5.07 10.85
N LEU A 106 3.79 -4.68 9.81
CA LEU A 106 3.65 -5.29 8.48
C LEU A 106 4.01 -6.79 8.50
N LYS A 107 5.09 -7.14 9.21
CA LYS A 107 5.57 -8.53 9.37
C LYS A 107 4.57 -9.42 10.11
N GLN A 108 3.90 -8.90 11.14
CA GLN A 108 3.02 -9.70 12.01
C GLN A 108 1.55 -9.67 11.60
N ASN A 109 0.99 -8.49 11.32
CA ASN A 109 -0.47 -8.32 11.22
C ASN A 109 -1.04 -8.54 9.82
N LYS A 110 -0.22 -8.53 8.76
CA LYS A 110 -0.73 -8.58 7.38
C LYS A 110 -0.41 -9.87 6.62
N LYS A 111 0.31 -10.83 7.22
CA LYS A 111 0.90 -11.99 6.49
C LYS A 111 1.52 -11.54 5.16
N VAL A 112 2.17 -10.37 5.18
CA VAL A 112 2.97 -9.91 4.06
C VAL A 112 4.18 -10.82 4.07
N ASP A 113 4.23 -11.71 3.10
CA ASP A 113 5.43 -12.47 2.83
C ASP A 113 6.42 -11.51 2.17
N PHE A 114 7.47 -11.14 2.91
CA PHE A 114 8.54 -10.30 2.39
C PHE A 114 9.39 -11.04 1.34
N GLU A 115 9.24 -12.37 1.24
CA GLU A 115 9.90 -13.24 0.25
C GLU A 115 8.97 -13.54 -0.94
N ASP A 116 7.67 -13.71 -0.72
CA ASP A 116 6.64 -13.84 -1.78
C ASP A 116 5.81 -12.56 -1.96
N VAL A 117 6.33 -11.71 -2.84
CA VAL A 117 5.74 -10.45 -3.31
C VAL A 117 4.30 -10.59 -3.86
N HIS A 118 3.86 -11.80 -4.21
CA HIS A 118 2.48 -12.07 -4.62
C HIS A 118 1.51 -12.26 -3.44
N ALA A 119 1.94 -12.01 -2.20
CA ALA A 119 1.13 -12.08 -0.98
C ALA A 119 -0.09 -11.15 -1.02
N ARG A 120 -1.15 -11.60 -1.70
CA ARG A 120 -2.52 -11.10 -1.52
C ARG A 120 -2.82 -11.10 -0.03
N THR A 121 -3.23 -9.96 0.51
CA THR A 121 -3.69 -9.93 1.90
C THR A 121 -4.88 -10.89 2.05
N MET A 122 -5.04 -11.53 3.21
CA MET A 122 -6.21 -12.40 3.47
C MET A 122 -7.54 -11.69 3.20
N ALA A 123 -7.58 -10.37 3.39
CA ALA A 123 -8.75 -9.54 3.10
C ALA A 123 -9.03 -9.39 1.59
N GLU A 124 -7.99 -9.30 0.75
CA GLU A 124 -8.16 -9.31 -0.71
C GLU A 124 -8.59 -10.70 -1.21
N ARG A 125 -8.01 -11.79 -0.67
CA ARG A 125 -8.47 -13.15 -0.98
C ARG A 125 -9.94 -13.33 -0.60
N ARG A 126 -10.34 -12.90 0.61
CA ARG A 126 -11.74 -12.94 1.05
C ARG A 126 -12.65 -12.13 0.14
N ARG A 127 -12.26 -10.92 -0.28
CA ARG A 127 -13.04 -10.11 -1.22
C ARG A 127 -13.20 -10.77 -2.59
N GLU A 128 -12.14 -11.38 -3.12
CA GLU A 128 -12.20 -12.09 -4.40
C GLU A 128 -13.07 -13.36 -4.29
N GLU A 129 -12.96 -14.11 -3.20
CA GLU A 129 -13.81 -15.27 -2.89
C GLU A 129 -15.30 -14.87 -2.72
N GLU A 130 -15.59 -13.77 -2.03
CA GLU A 130 -16.95 -13.25 -1.87
C GLU A 130 -17.53 -12.78 -3.20
N LYS A 131 -16.74 -12.08 -4.01
CA LYS A 131 -17.15 -11.61 -5.33
C LYS A 131 -17.43 -12.80 -6.27
N GLN A 132 -16.58 -13.82 -6.23
CA GLN A 132 -16.78 -15.06 -6.98
C GLN A 132 -18.03 -15.81 -6.54
N LYS A 133 -18.23 -16.00 -5.23
CA LYS A 133 -19.47 -16.60 -4.69
C LYS A 133 -20.73 -15.86 -5.15
N ARG A 134 -20.68 -14.53 -5.19
CA ARG A 134 -21.81 -13.70 -5.62
C ARG A 134 -22.10 -13.91 -7.11
N LEU A 135 -21.07 -14.00 -7.95
CA LEU A 135 -21.22 -14.31 -9.38
C LEU A 135 -21.77 -15.72 -9.60
N ASP A 136 -21.24 -16.72 -8.90
CA ASP A 136 -21.68 -18.11 -9.01
C ASP A 136 -23.17 -18.27 -8.63
N ASN A 137 -23.62 -17.54 -7.60
CA ASN A 137 -25.03 -17.52 -7.21
C ASN A 137 -25.91 -16.88 -8.29
N ILE A 138 -25.45 -15.79 -8.92
CA ILE A 138 -26.18 -15.16 -10.04
C ILE A 138 -26.30 -16.13 -11.22
N TYR A 139 -25.22 -16.85 -11.56
CA TYR A 139 -25.24 -17.83 -12.65
C TYR A 139 -26.19 -19.00 -12.35
N LYS A 140 -26.18 -19.52 -11.12
CA LYS A 140 -27.11 -20.59 -10.69
C LYS A 140 -28.57 -20.17 -10.78
N GLU A 141 -28.90 -18.96 -10.35
CA GLU A 141 -30.28 -18.45 -10.43
C GLU A 141 -30.74 -18.23 -11.88
N LYS A 142 -29.85 -17.75 -12.75
CA LYS A 142 -30.15 -17.64 -14.19
C LYS A 142 -30.40 -19.00 -14.85
N ALA A 143 -29.58 -20.00 -14.53
CA ALA A 143 -29.75 -21.36 -15.07
C ALA A 143 -31.11 -21.96 -14.66
N LYS A 144 -31.50 -21.83 -13.39
CA LYS A 144 -32.80 -22.31 -12.89
C LYS A 144 -33.99 -21.61 -13.56
N ARG A 145 -33.89 -20.32 -13.89
CA ARG A 145 -34.95 -19.60 -14.61
C ARG A 145 -35.08 -20.10 -16.05
N ALA A 146 -33.96 -20.32 -16.74
CA ALA A 146 -33.97 -20.86 -18.09
C ALA A 146 -34.57 -22.27 -18.15
N GLU A 147 -34.28 -23.14 -17.17
CA GLU A 147 -34.89 -24.47 -17.08
C GLU A 147 -36.43 -24.40 -16.92
N LYS A 148 -36.94 -23.47 -16.12
CA LYS A 148 -38.39 -23.28 -15.92
C LYS A 148 -39.12 -22.66 -17.11
N GLU A 149 -38.42 -21.94 -17.99
CA GLU A 149 -38.99 -21.37 -19.21
C GLU A 149 -39.01 -22.37 -20.38
N MET A 150 -38.31 -23.51 -20.22
CA MET A 150 -38.28 -24.60 -21.21
C MET A 150 -39.28 -25.74 -20.90
N GLU A 151 -39.92 -25.73 -19.73
CA GLU A 151 -41.11 -26.56 -19.39
C GLU A 151 -42.40 -25.86 -19.80
#